data_AF-A0A1B9XXC2-F1
#
_entry.id   AF-A0A1B9XXC2-F1
#
_cell.length_a   1.000
_cell.length_b   1.000
_cell.length_c   1.000
_cell.angle_alpha   90.00
_cell.angle_beta   90.00
_cell.angle_gamma   90.00
#
_symmetry.space_group_name_H-M   'P 1'
#
loop_
_entity.id
_entity.type
_entity.pdbx_description
1 polymer ?
#
loop_
_entity_poly.entity_id
_entity_poly.type
_entity_poly.pdbx_seq_one_letter_code
_entity_poly.pdbx_strand_id
1 'polypeptide(L)'
;MKIENIFNDLKKDLQSINKKANERLLKEEQVRSSIFCSLKNQGYSVAAERNFNKSSEKECDLVFWKGSGVESWMEIKTSWYSLLKEDVRRLDKRGNDTWNNKPREQYESWKRDIKKLQNIENTKHPKYFVLVEQCNQDSLFEELYTKNKYNIKEDFESVKCEKIEFELRWNKAPVDKCVVRVFDLKI
;
A
#
# COMPACT_ATOMS: atom_id res chain seq x y z
N MET A 1 4.12 -16.25 5.59
CA MET A 1 4.63 -15.32 4.56
C MET A 1 5.92 -14.74 5.11
N LYS A 2 7.00 -14.69 4.33
CA LYS A 2 8.23 -14.00 4.74
C LYS A 2 8.15 -12.55 4.23
N ILE A 3 7.80 -11.62 5.11
CA ILE A 3 7.61 -10.20 4.76
C ILE A 3 8.90 -9.60 4.21
N GLU A 4 10.06 -9.96 4.76
CA GLU A 4 11.37 -9.54 4.26
C GLU A 4 11.59 -9.86 2.77
N ASN A 5 11.10 -11.01 2.30
CA ASN A 5 11.20 -11.36 0.87
C ASN A 5 10.32 -10.44 0.01
N ILE A 6 9.11 -10.11 0.48
CA ILE A 6 8.23 -9.15 -0.20
C ILE A 6 8.91 -7.79 -0.28
N PHE A 7 9.51 -7.32 0.83
CA PHE A 7 10.24 -6.07 0.86
C PHE A 7 11.41 -6.05 -0.12
N ASN A 8 12.20 -7.11 -0.16
CA ASN A 8 13.35 -7.20 -1.06
C ASN A 8 12.94 -7.25 -2.54
N ASP A 9 11.91 -8.02 -2.87
CA ASP A 9 11.41 -8.14 -4.24
C ASP A 9 10.78 -6.81 -4.70
N LEU A 10 9.91 -6.21 -3.88
CA LEU A 10 9.29 -4.93 -4.17
C LEU A 10 10.33 -3.82 -4.32
N LYS A 11 11.33 -3.76 -3.44
CA LYS A 11 12.44 -2.81 -3.57
C LYS A 11 13.16 -2.97 -4.91
N LYS A 12 13.54 -4.19 -5.29
CA LYS A 12 14.22 -4.46 -6.56
C LYS A 12 13.35 -4.06 -7.75
N ASP A 13 12.08 -4.46 -7.75
CA ASP A 13 11.16 -4.17 -8.84
C ASP A 13 10.96 -2.67 -8.98
N LEU A 14 10.65 -1.96 -7.89
CA LEU A 14 10.42 -0.52 -7.93
C LEU A 14 11.68 0.28 -8.29
N GLN A 15 12.86 -0.12 -7.82
CA GLN A 15 14.12 0.51 -8.22
C GLN A 15 14.51 0.19 -9.67
N SER A 16 14.04 -0.92 -10.23
CA SER A 16 14.27 -1.29 -11.63
C SER A 16 13.45 -0.45 -12.62
N ILE A 17 12.39 0.21 -12.14
CA ILE A 17 11.60 1.21 -12.88
C ILE A 17 12.48 2.46 -13.08
N ASN A 18 13.43 2.33 -14.02
CA ASN A 18 14.47 3.29 -14.39
C ASN A 18 13.88 4.56 -15.06
N LYS A 19 14.74 5.56 -15.26
CA LYS A 19 14.61 6.85 -15.96
C LYS A 19 13.70 6.92 -17.21
N LYS A 20 13.32 5.79 -17.80
CA LYS A 20 12.43 5.69 -18.96
C LYS A 20 10.93 5.60 -18.60
N ALA A 21 10.60 5.43 -17.32
CA ALA A 21 9.22 5.41 -16.87
C ALA A 21 8.54 6.73 -17.23
N ASN A 22 7.54 6.65 -18.10
CA ASN A 22 6.77 7.82 -18.52
C ASN A 22 5.72 8.24 -17.49
N GLU A 23 5.53 7.42 -16.47
CA GLU A 23 4.53 7.59 -15.43
C GLU A 23 4.92 8.69 -14.44
N ARG A 24 3.92 9.32 -13.83
CA ARG A 24 4.08 10.38 -12.82
C ARG A 24 3.90 9.87 -11.38
N LEU A 25 3.20 8.75 -11.21
CA LEU A 25 2.91 8.09 -9.94
C LEU A 25 3.07 6.57 -10.10
N LEU A 26 3.54 5.90 -9.05
CA LEU A 26 3.50 4.45 -8.96
C LEU A 26 2.02 4.03 -8.95
N LYS A 27 1.64 2.97 -9.66
CA LYS A 27 0.27 2.47 -9.64
C LYS A 27 0.11 1.36 -8.61
N GLU A 28 -1.05 1.27 -7.98
CA GLU A 28 -1.39 0.16 -7.08
C GLU A 28 -1.21 -1.20 -7.75
N GLU A 29 -1.57 -1.29 -9.03
CA GLU A 29 -1.41 -2.50 -9.85
C GLU A 29 0.07 -2.95 -9.98
N GLN A 30 1.02 -2.01 -10.07
CA GLN A 30 2.45 -2.34 -10.13
C GLN A 30 2.94 -2.93 -8.82
N VAL A 31 2.52 -2.35 -7.70
CA VAL A 31 2.80 -2.90 -6.36
C VAL A 31 2.15 -4.27 -6.20
N ARG A 32 0.88 -4.40 -6.56
CA ARG A 32 0.12 -5.66 -6.51
C ARG A 32 0.80 -6.76 -7.31
N SER A 33 1.23 -6.46 -8.53
CA SER A 33 1.93 -7.41 -9.41
C SER A 33 3.27 -7.87 -8.79
N SER A 34 4.06 -6.95 -8.24
CA SER A 34 5.32 -7.30 -7.57
C SER A 34 5.08 -8.19 -6.34
N ILE A 35 4.12 -7.83 -5.48
CA ILE A 35 3.78 -8.64 -4.30
C ILE A 35 3.22 -10.01 -4.72
N PHE A 36 2.37 -10.07 -5.74
CA PHE A 36 1.86 -11.32 -6.32
C PHE A 36 3.01 -12.25 -6.72
N CYS A 37 3.99 -11.74 -7.48
CA CYS A 37 5.16 -12.49 -7.90
C CYS A 37 6.02 -12.95 -6.71
N SER A 38 6.25 -12.08 -5.72
CA SER A 38 7.00 -12.45 -4.51
C SER A 38 6.31 -13.58 -3.73
N LEU A 39 4.98 -13.52 -3.58
CA LEU A 39 4.20 -14.59 -2.94
C LEU A 39 4.30 -15.91 -3.72
N LYS A 40 4.18 -15.87 -5.05
CA LYS A 40 4.37 -17.05 -5.91
C LYS A 40 5.77 -17.65 -5.75
N ASN A 41 6.80 -16.83 -5.73
CA ASN A 41 8.20 -17.26 -5.52
C ASN A 41 8.42 -17.90 -4.14
N GLN A 42 7.61 -17.53 -3.13
CA GLN A 42 7.60 -18.17 -1.82
C GLN A 42 6.77 -19.47 -1.76
N GLY A 43 6.22 -19.91 -2.89
CA GLY A 43 5.44 -21.13 -3.05
C GLY A 43 3.98 -20.99 -2.62
N TYR A 44 3.42 -19.78 -2.66
CA TYR A 44 1.99 -19.56 -2.45
C TYR A 44 1.20 -19.69 -3.75
N SER A 45 0.00 -20.25 -3.66
CA SER A 45 -1.07 -19.98 -4.62
C SER A 45 -1.61 -18.58 -4.34
N VAL A 46 -1.86 -17.80 -5.39
CA VAL A 46 -2.29 -16.40 -5.29
C VAL A 46 -3.37 -16.18 -6.35
N ALA A 47 -4.45 -15.52 -5.95
CA ALA A 47 -5.50 -14.96 -6.80
C ALA A 47 -5.55 -13.45 -6.58
N ALA A 48 -5.72 -12.69 -7.65
CA ALA A 48 -5.94 -11.24 -7.59
C ALA A 48 -7.44 -10.94 -7.68
N GLU A 49 -7.84 -9.79 -7.14
CA GLU A 49 -9.18 -9.21 -7.37
C GLU A 49 -10.32 -10.21 -7.06
N ARG A 50 -10.29 -10.76 -5.84
CA ARG A 50 -11.21 -11.82 -5.44
C ARG A 50 -12.25 -11.30 -4.46
N ASN A 51 -13.52 -11.61 -4.73
CA ASN A 51 -14.61 -11.31 -3.83
C ASN A 51 -14.54 -12.13 -2.54
N PHE A 52 -14.86 -11.50 -1.40
CA PHE A 52 -14.90 -12.19 -0.11
C PHE A 52 -16.00 -13.28 -0.05
N ASN A 53 -17.08 -13.08 -0.80
CA ASN A 53 -18.08 -14.10 -1.08
C ASN A 53 -18.59 -13.94 -2.52
N LYS A 54 -19.11 -15.01 -3.14
CA LYS A 54 -19.51 -15.00 -4.57
C LYS A 54 -20.57 -13.94 -4.92
N SER A 55 -21.29 -13.44 -3.92
CA SER A 55 -22.39 -12.47 -4.03
C SER A 55 -22.03 -11.07 -3.52
N SER A 56 -20.76 -10.83 -3.17
CA SER A 56 -20.31 -9.62 -2.53
C SER A 56 -19.57 -8.75 -3.54
N GLU A 57 -19.97 -7.50 -3.64
CA GLU A 57 -19.22 -6.45 -4.36
C GLU A 57 -17.91 -6.06 -3.64
N LYS A 58 -17.71 -6.53 -2.41
CA LYS A 58 -16.46 -6.31 -1.68
C LYS A 58 -15.40 -7.29 -2.20
N GLU A 59 -14.36 -6.70 -2.77
CA GLU A 59 -13.20 -7.34 -3.35
C GLU A 59 -11.94 -7.04 -2.51
N CYS A 60 -10.96 -7.93 -2.62
CA CYS A 60 -9.63 -7.76 -2.03
C CYS A 60 -8.57 -7.82 -3.14
N ASP A 61 -7.51 -7.01 -3.02
CA ASP A 61 -6.44 -6.98 -4.02
C ASP A 61 -5.79 -8.34 -4.24
N LEU A 62 -5.44 -9.04 -3.16
CA LEU A 62 -4.81 -10.36 -3.21
C LEU A 62 -5.39 -11.34 -2.17
N VAL A 63 -5.58 -12.57 -2.61
CA VAL A 63 -5.89 -13.73 -1.75
C VAL A 63 -4.86 -14.82 -2.02
N PHE A 64 -4.23 -15.33 -0.97
CA PHE A 64 -3.15 -16.31 -1.12
C PHE A 64 -3.16 -17.38 -0.04
N TRP A 65 -2.69 -18.57 -0.39
CA TRP A 65 -2.65 -19.73 0.49
C TRP A 65 -1.52 -20.67 0.07
N LYS A 66 -1.13 -21.60 0.95
CA LYS A 66 -0.08 -22.59 0.68
C LYS A 66 -0.62 -23.99 0.91
N GLY A 67 -0.52 -24.87 -0.09
CA GLY A 67 -1.09 -26.23 -0.03
C GLY A 67 -2.60 -26.21 0.22
N SER A 68 -3.10 -27.07 1.11
CA SER A 68 -4.48 -27.05 1.61
C SER A 68 -4.70 -26.06 2.77
N GLY A 69 -3.80 -25.09 2.93
CA GLY A 69 -3.79 -24.17 4.06
C GLY A 69 -4.88 -23.09 4.02
N VAL A 70 -4.95 -22.33 5.11
CA VAL A 70 -5.89 -21.23 5.32
C VAL A 70 -5.60 -20.07 4.36
N GLU A 71 -6.65 -19.53 3.73
CA GLU A 71 -6.55 -18.33 2.88
C GLU A 71 -6.11 -17.12 3.72
N SER A 72 -5.22 -16.32 3.15
CA SER A 72 -4.78 -15.02 3.68
C SER A 72 -5.24 -13.92 2.71
N TRP A 73 -5.65 -12.79 3.28
CA TRP A 73 -6.24 -11.68 2.53
C TRP A 73 -5.35 -10.45 2.65
N MET A 74 -5.17 -9.72 1.55
CA MET A 74 -4.29 -8.56 1.51
C MET A 74 -4.90 -7.44 0.68
N GLU A 75 -5.07 -6.28 1.30
CA GLU A 75 -5.36 -5.04 0.60
C GLU A 75 -4.07 -4.22 0.47
N ILE A 76 -3.90 -3.57 -0.67
CA ILE A 76 -2.73 -2.77 -1.02
C ILE A 76 -3.20 -1.36 -1.34
N LYS A 77 -2.64 -0.38 -0.63
CA LYS A 77 -2.83 1.03 -0.93
C LYS A 77 -1.53 1.72 -1.21
N THR A 78 -1.61 2.63 -2.16
CA THR A 78 -0.56 3.59 -2.41
C THR A 78 -0.93 4.94 -1.83
N SER A 79 0.09 5.70 -1.45
CA SER A 79 -0.07 7.02 -0.86
C SER A 79 1.01 7.95 -1.39
N TRP A 80 0.60 9.19 -1.60
CA TRP A 80 1.46 10.24 -2.10
C TRP A 80 1.29 11.46 -1.22
N TYR A 81 2.42 12.03 -0.84
CA TYR A 81 2.44 13.25 -0.07
C TYR A 81 3.63 14.10 -0.45
N SER A 82 3.37 15.41 -0.55
CA SER A 82 4.35 16.40 -0.93
C SER A 82 3.92 17.78 -0.45
N LEU A 83 4.84 18.42 0.27
CA LEU A 83 4.72 19.82 0.65
C LEU A 83 5.34 20.78 -0.38
N LEU A 84 5.97 20.23 -1.42
CA LEU A 84 6.56 21.04 -2.49
C LEU A 84 5.45 21.70 -3.31
N LYS A 85 5.62 22.99 -3.61
CA LYS A 85 4.66 23.77 -4.42
C LYS A 85 4.74 23.39 -5.88
N GLU A 86 5.94 23.03 -6.33
CA GLU A 86 6.31 22.64 -7.69
C GLU A 86 6.17 21.14 -7.97
N ASP A 87 5.55 20.38 -7.07
CA ASP A 87 5.33 18.95 -7.30
C ASP A 87 4.36 18.75 -8.47
N VAL A 88 4.92 18.37 -9.63
CA VAL A 88 4.18 18.14 -10.87
C VAL A 88 3.13 17.03 -10.79
N ARG A 89 3.11 16.22 -9.71
CA ARG A 89 2.02 15.28 -9.41
C ARG A 89 0.75 16.00 -8.95
N ARG A 90 0.90 17.16 -8.31
CA ARG A 90 -0.20 17.99 -7.80
C ARG A 90 -0.80 18.90 -8.87
N LEU A 91 -0.08 19.10 -9.99
CA LEU A 91 -0.42 20.15 -10.95
C LEU A 91 -1.03 19.59 -12.24
N ASP A 92 -2.09 20.23 -12.74
CA ASP A 92 -2.60 19.99 -14.09
C ASP A 92 -1.64 20.53 -15.16
N LYS A 93 -2.03 20.40 -16.44
CA LYS A 93 -1.25 20.93 -17.58
C LYS A 93 -1.12 22.47 -17.58
N ARG A 94 -1.89 23.17 -16.75
CA ARG A 94 -1.91 24.63 -16.62
C ARG A 94 -1.22 25.10 -15.33
N GLY A 95 -0.70 24.19 -14.50
CA GLY A 95 -0.04 24.51 -13.24
C GLY A 95 -0.99 24.73 -12.06
N ASN A 96 -2.28 24.39 -12.18
CA ASN A 96 -3.22 24.49 -11.07
C ASN A 96 -3.14 23.24 -10.18
N ASP A 97 -3.27 23.43 -8.87
CA ASP A 97 -3.35 22.32 -7.91
C ASP A 97 -4.66 21.54 -8.13
N THR A 98 -4.53 20.30 -8.60
CA THR A 98 -5.61 19.33 -8.81
C THR A 98 -5.50 18.17 -7.83
N TRP A 99 -5.02 18.42 -6.62
CA TRP A 99 -4.89 17.37 -5.63
C TRP A 99 -6.26 17.02 -5.03
N ASN A 100 -6.84 15.95 -5.56
CA ASN A 100 -8.16 15.43 -5.17
C ASN A 100 -8.11 14.39 -4.03
N ASN A 101 -6.97 14.26 -3.35
CA ASN A 101 -6.70 13.16 -2.41
C ASN A 101 -5.90 13.67 -1.19
N LYS A 102 -6.53 14.57 -0.43
CA LYS A 102 -5.95 15.26 0.73
C LYS A 102 -5.61 14.26 1.85
N PRO A 103 -4.74 14.64 2.81
CA PRO A 103 -4.39 13.81 3.96
C PRO A 103 -5.56 13.09 4.65
N ARG A 104 -6.67 13.82 4.88
CA ARG A 104 -7.88 13.25 5.47
C ARG A 104 -8.53 12.20 4.57
N GLU A 105 -8.66 12.47 3.27
CA GLU A 105 -9.31 11.58 2.30
C GLU A 105 -8.52 10.28 2.13
N GLN A 106 -7.19 10.36 2.09
CA GLN A 106 -6.30 9.19 2.06
C GLN A 106 -6.50 8.35 3.32
N TYR A 107 -6.46 8.96 4.51
CA TYR A 107 -6.68 8.25 5.76
C TYR A 107 -8.07 7.59 5.85
N GLU A 108 -9.14 8.31 5.51
CA GLU A 108 -10.49 7.74 5.49
C GLU A 108 -10.60 6.55 4.53
N SER A 109 -9.87 6.58 3.40
CA SER A 109 -9.77 5.43 2.51
C SER A 109 -9.11 4.25 3.20
N TRP A 110 -7.92 4.44 3.81
CA TRP A 110 -7.20 3.36 4.51
C TRP A 110 -8.05 2.75 5.64
N LYS A 111 -8.73 3.61 6.41
CA LYS A 111 -9.64 3.21 7.48
C LYS A 111 -10.79 2.34 6.97
N ARG A 112 -11.40 2.71 5.84
CA ARG A 112 -12.47 1.89 5.22
C ARG A 112 -11.94 0.52 4.80
N ASP A 113 -10.74 0.46 4.23
CA ASP A 113 -10.14 -0.79 3.77
C ASP A 113 -9.76 -1.72 4.93
N ILE A 114 -9.23 -1.18 6.03
CA ILE A 114 -8.97 -1.94 7.25
C ILE A 114 -10.27 -2.49 7.84
N LYS A 115 -11.30 -1.65 7.97
CA LYS A 115 -12.62 -2.10 8.44
C LYS A 115 -13.23 -3.15 7.51
N LYS A 116 -13.05 -3.02 6.19
CA LYS A 116 -13.48 -4.01 5.20
C LYS A 116 -12.83 -5.36 5.49
N LEU A 117 -11.51 -5.40 5.70
CA LEU A 117 -10.77 -6.63 6.04
C LEU A 117 -11.20 -7.20 7.41
N GLN A 118 -11.37 -6.34 8.42
CA GLN A 118 -11.75 -6.77 9.76
C GLN A 118 -13.12 -7.47 9.77
N ASN A 119 -14.07 -6.98 8.97
CA ASN A 119 -15.42 -7.52 8.85
C ASN A 119 -15.55 -8.84 8.08
N ILE A 120 -14.46 -9.42 7.57
CA ILE A 120 -14.49 -10.76 6.97
C ILE A 120 -14.78 -11.77 8.08
N GLU A 121 -15.91 -12.49 7.96
CA GLU A 121 -16.54 -13.32 8.99
C GLU A 121 -15.62 -14.37 9.63
N ASN A 122 -14.65 -14.89 8.88
CA ASN A 122 -13.73 -15.88 9.41
C ASN A 122 -12.48 -15.21 10.00
N THR A 123 -12.55 -14.98 11.31
CA THR A 123 -11.52 -14.34 12.14
C THR A 123 -10.19 -15.09 12.17
N LYS A 124 -10.15 -16.37 11.78
CA LYS A 124 -8.93 -17.18 11.76
C LYS A 124 -8.04 -16.90 10.53
N HIS A 125 -8.54 -16.20 9.52
CA HIS A 125 -7.74 -15.88 8.34
C HIS A 125 -6.75 -14.75 8.63
N PRO A 126 -5.46 -14.91 8.28
CA PRO A 126 -4.51 -13.82 8.28
C PRO A 126 -4.95 -12.71 7.33
N LYS A 127 -4.92 -11.46 7.80
CA LYS A 127 -5.37 -10.27 7.07
C LYS A 127 -4.26 -9.24 7.08
N TYR A 128 -3.91 -8.72 5.91
CA TYR A 128 -2.81 -7.79 5.74
C TYR A 128 -3.29 -6.50 5.08
N PHE A 129 -2.83 -5.36 5.57
CA PHE A 129 -2.95 -4.08 4.88
C PHE A 129 -1.54 -3.60 4.52
N VAL A 130 -1.31 -3.34 3.24
CA VAL A 130 -0.02 -2.86 2.75
C VAL A 130 -0.17 -1.40 2.35
N LEU A 131 0.67 -0.54 2.92
CA LEU A 131 0.73 0.88 2.55
C LEU A 131 2.08 1.19 1.92
N VAL A 132 2.06 1.63 0.66
CA VAL A 132 3.25 2.05 -0.10
C VAL A 132 3.22 3.55 -0.33
N GLU A 133 4.14 4.26 0.30
CA GLU A 133 4.24 5.72 0.22
C GLU A 133 5.39 6.15 -0.68
N GLN A 134 5.11 7.08 -1.60
CA GLN A 134 6.12 7.79 -2.39
C GLN A 134 6.38 9.18 -1.80
N CYS A 135 7.50 9.32 -1.10
CA CYS A 135 7.84 10.50 -0.30
C CYS A 135 8.96 11.32 -0.94
N ASN A 136 8.83 12.66 -0.87
CA ASN A 136 9.98 13.54 -1.01
C ASN A 136 10.73 13.68 0.33
N GLN A 137 9.99 13.98 1.41
CA GLN A 137 10.56 14.24 2.74
C GLN A 137 9.94 13.32 3.78
N ASP A 138 8.72 13.64 4.22
CA ASP A 138 8.04 12.89 5.27
C ASP A 138 6.99 11.92 4.70
N SER A 139 6.79 10.84 5.44
CA SER A 139 5.65 9.93 5.22
C SER A 139 4.39 10.59 5.74
N LEU A 140 3.33 10.56 4.94
CA LEU A 140 2.01 11.01 5.34
C LEU A 140 1.53 10.22 6.55
N PHE A 141 1.72 8.91 6.53
CA PHE A 141 1.36 8.05 7.65
C PHE A 141 2.05 8.51 8.93
N GLU A 142 3.37 8.73 8.92
CA GLU A 142 4.09 9.20 10.12
C GLU A 142 3.61 10.58 10.58
N GLU A 143 3.33 11.50 9.65
CA GLU A 143 2.84 12.82 10.01
C GLU A 143 1.47 12.74 10.70
N LEU A 144 0.56 11.94 10.13
CA LEU A 144 -0.75 11.73 10.72
C LEU A 144 -0.63 11.01 12.07
N TYR A 145 0.20 9.97 12.15
CA TYR A 145 0.36 9.12 13.34
C TYR A 145 0.99 9.86 14.51
N THR A 146 2.09 10.56 14.28
CA THR A 146 2.82 11.30 15.32
C THR A 146 1.96 12.42 15.91
N LYS A 147 1.18 13.11 15.07
CA LYS A 147 0.27 14.18 15.51
C LYS A 147 -1.10 13.67 15.95
N ASN A 148 -1.32 12.35 15.92
CA ASN A 148 -2.61 11.68 16.09
C ASN A 148 -3.76 12.38 15.31
N LYS A 149 -3.48 12.83 14.09
CA LYS A 149 -4.48 13.47 13.24
C LYS A 149 -5.55 12.44 12.88
N TYR A 150 -6.82 12.89 12.94
CA TYR A 150 -7.98 12.07 12.59
C TYR A 150 -8.11 10.77 13.43
N ASN A 151 -7.49 10.74 14.61
CA ASN A 151 -7.46 9.59 15.51
C ASN A 151 -6.85 8.32 14.89
N ILE A 152 -5.90 8.46 13.97
CA ILE A 152 -5.26 7.33 13.29
C ILE A 152 -4.64 6.30 14.26
N LYS A 153 -4.24 6.71 15.47
CA LYS A 153 -3.71 5.76 16.46
C LYS A 153 -4.75 4.72 16.88
N GLU A 154 -6.03 5.07 16.96
CA GLU A 154 -7.09 4.12 17.32
C GLU A 154 -7.16 2.93 16.34
N ASP A 155 -6.84 3.16 15.06
CA ASP A 155 -6.92 2.12 14.02
C ASP A 155 -5.58 1.36 13.81
N PHE A 156 -4.44 1.90 14.27
CA PHE A 156 -3.11 1.36 13.93
C PHE A 156 -2.17 1.09 15.11
N GLU A 157 -2.38 1.66 16.31
CA GLU A 157 -1.40 1.61 17.41
C GLU A 157 -1.19 0.20 17.97
N SER A 158 -2.25 -0.63 17.99
CA SER A 158 -2.19 -2.02 18.42
C SER A 158 -1.86 -3.01 17.30
N VAL A 159 -1.73 -2.53 16.07
CA VAL A 159 -1.53 -3.38 14.89
C VAL A 159 -0.04 -3.61 14.68
N LYS A 160 0.38 -4.89 14.63
CA LYS A 160 1.77 -5.22 14.32
C LYS A 160 2.10 -4.71 12.92
N CYS A 161 3.15 -3.88 12.82
CA CYS A 161 3.59 -3.28 11.57
C CYS A 161 5.07 -3.61 11.33
N GLU A 162 5.38 -4.11 10.14
CA GLU A 162 6.73 -4.23 9.62
C GLU A 162 6.94 -3.17 8.54
N LYS A 163 8.14 -2.56 8.48
CA LYS A 163 8.45 -1.44 7.58
C LYS A 163 9.79 -1.64 6.89
N ILE A 164 9.86 -1.26 5.62
CA ILE A 164 11.12 -0.96 4.93
C ILE A 164 11.08 0.46 4.35
N GLU A 165 12.24 1.08 4.29
CA GLU A 165 12.47 2.37 3.63
C GLU A 165 13.65 2.22 2.68
N PHE A 166 13.51 2.74 1.45
CA PHE A 166 14.59 2.73 0.47
C PHE A 166 14.51 3.91 -0.49
N GLU A 167 15.66 4.28 -1.05
CA GLU A 167 15.75 5.32 -2.06
C GLU A 167 15.00 4.91 -3.32
N LEU A 168 14.14 5.79 -3.81
CA LEU A 168 13.38 5.61 -5.04
C LEU A 168 13.30 6.96 -5.75
N ARG A 169 14.09 7.12 -6.82
CA ARG A 169 14.06 8.35 -7.63
C ARG A 169 13.13 8.19 -8.82
N TRP A 170 12.19 9.11 -8.97
CA TRP A 170 11.31 9.19 -10.13
C TRP A 170 11.68 10.38 -11.01
N ASN A 171 11.79 10.16 -12.31
CA ASN A 171 12.20 11.22 -13.24
C ASN A 171 11.18 12.35 -13.40
N LYS A 172 9.90 12.05 -13.16
CA LYS A 172 8.79 12.99 -13.36
C LYS A 172 8.04 13.32 -12.07
N ALA A 173 8.60 13.00 -10.92
CA ALA A 173 8.02 13.32 -9.63
C ALA A 173 9.14 13.55 -8.62
N PRO A 174 9.02 14.53 -7.73
CA PRO A 174 10.01 14.79 -6.70
C PRO A 174 9.85 13.73 -5.60
N VAL A 175 10.26 12.50 -5.87
CA VAL A 175 10.26 11.37 -4.95
C VAL A 175 11.71 10.99 -4.74
N ASP A 176 12.13 10.96 -3.48
CA ASP A 176 13.49 10.59 -3.09
C ASP A 176 13.51 9.25 -2.35
N LYS A 177 12.37 8.85 -1.77
CA LYS A 177 12.25 7.58 -1.06
C LYS A 177 10.87 6.95 -1.17
N CYS A 178 10.86 5.64 -0.99
CA CYS A 178 9.66 4.85 -0.81
C CYS A 178 9.65 4.24 0.59
N VAL A 179 8.48 4.31 1.24
CA VAL A 179 8.24 3.65 2.52
C VAL A 179 7.14 2.61 2.33
N VAL A 180 7.41 1.37 2.69
CA VAL A 180 6.46 0.27 2.58
C VAL A 180 6.17 -0.23 3.99
N ARG A 181 4.89 -0.29 4.35
CA ARG A 181 4.41 -0.87 5.62
C ARG A 181 3.51 -2.06 5.33
N VAL A 182 3.72 -3.14 6.08
CA VAL A 182 2.82 -4.30 6.11
C VAL A 182 2.24 -4.40 7.51
N PHE A 183 0.95 -4.13 7.62
CA PHE A 183 0.18 -4.23 8.85
C PHE A 183 -0.48 -5.61 8.92
N ASP A 184 -0.21 -6.35 10.00
CA ASP A 184 -0.82 -7.64 10.30
C ASP A 184 -2.06 -7.41 11.17
N LEU A 185 -3.24 -7.43 10.54
CA LEU A 185 -4.53 -7.07 11.14
C LEU A 185 -5.12 -8.22 11.97
N LYS A 186 -4.28 -8.91 12.76
CA LYS A 186 -4.74 -10.01 13.62
C LYS A 186 -5.95 -9.56 14.45
N ILE A 187 -7.02 -10.34 14.37
CA ILE A 187 -8.21 -10.22 15.21
C ILE A 187 -8.20 -11.37 16.20
#